data_AF-A0A4U2ZU38-F1
#
_entry.id   AF-A0A4U2ZU38-F1
#
_cell.length_a   1.000
_cell.length_b   1.000
_cell.length_c   1.000
_cell.angle_alpha   90.00
_cell.angle_beta   90.00
_cell.angle_gamma   90.00
#
_symmetry.space_group_name_H-M   'P 1'
#
loop_
_entity.id
_entity.type
_entity.pdbx_description
1 polymer ?
#
loop_
_entity_poly.entity_id
_entity_poly.type
_entity_poly.pdbx_seq_one_letter_code
_entity_poly.pdbx_strand_id
1 'polypeptide(L)'
;NNEIAISKETKQILHFVQNERDKDFKQFYKEKGYHLYIVGNMKLNMFNPMTVNLSGNKALHKTFLSVSIHNKTYMIDQPVLASFEEDFKNMTQVHIIMNEKPIETNNGWNVVGIGDIEAEYEEEENSIFLLCILTL
;
A
#
# COMPACT_ATOMS: atom_id res chain seq x y z
N ASN A 1 18.70 -13.57 -33.07
CA ASN A 1 18.65 -12.60 -31.95
C ASN A 1 18.71 -11.20 -32.49
N ASN A 2 17.56 -10.50 -32.57
CA ASN A 2 17.55 -9.06 -32.83
C ASN A 2 17.67 -8.35 -31.49
N GLU A 3 18.88 -7.88 -31.15
CA GLU A 3 19.04 -6.89 -30.09
C GLU A 3 18.36 -5.59 -30.55
N ILE A 4 17.23 -5.26 -29.93
CA ILE A 4 16.57 -3.97 -30.15
C ILE A 4 17.44 -2.93 -29.44
N ALA A 5 18.24 -2.19 -30.22
CA ALA A 5 19.03 -1.09 -29.70
C ALA A 5 18.10 0.03 -29.21
N ILE A 6 17.98 0.18 -27.88
CA ILE A 6 17.21 1.24 -27.25
C ILE A 6 17.91 2.58 -27.52
N SER A 7 17.21 3.49 -28.21
CA SER A 7 17.74 4.82 -28.52
C SER A 7 18.00 5.64 -27.25
N LYS A 8 18.83 6.68 -27.38
CA LYS A 8 19.17 7.59 -26.27
C LYS A 8 17.91 8.29 -25.74
N GLU A 9 17.01 8.69 -26.63
CA GLU A 9 15.74 9.33 -26.33
C GLU A 9 14.85 8.41 -25.49
N THR A 10 14.74 7.13 -25.87
CA THR A 10 13.96 6.13 -25.11
C THR A 10 14.53 5.93 -23.71
N LYS A 11 15.87 5.90 -23.55
CA LYS A 11 16.50 5.82 -22.21
C LYS A 11 16.20 7.06 -21.36
N GLN A 12 16.21 8.25 -21.94
CA GLN A 12 15.89 9.49 -21.23
C GLN A 12 14.43 9.52 -20.76
N ILE A 13 13.49 9.07 -21.60
CA ILE A 13 12.07 8.96 -21.25
C ILE A 13 11.88 7.94 -20.12
N LEU A 14 12.54 6.78 -20.18
CA LEU A 14 12.49 5.77 -19.11
C LEU A 14 13.00 6.34 -17.78
N HIS A 15 14.14 7.03 -17.79
CA HIS A 15 14.69 7.67 -16.59
C HIS A 15 13.77 8.76 -16.03
N PHE A 16 13.19 9.59 -16.90
CA PHE A 16 12.24 10.62 -16.48
C PHE A 16 11.03 9.99 -15.78
N VAL A 17 10.42 8.96 -16.38
CA VAL A 17 9.25 8.26 -15.81
C VAL A 17 9.61 7.59 -14.47
N GLN A 18 10.79 6.98 -14.34
CA GLN A 18 11.27 6.42 -13.08
C GLN A 18 11.44 7.50 -12.00
N ASN A 19 12.10 8.61 -12.35
CA ASN A 19 12.31 9.73 -11.42
C ASN A 19 10.99 10.35 -10.93
N GLU A 20 10.00 10.50 -11.81
CA GLU A 20 8.67 10.99 -11.41
C GLU A 20 7.95 10.02 -10.46
N ARG A 21 8.05 8.70 -10.71
CA ARG A 21 7.52 7.68 -9.77
C ARG A 21 8.20 7.79 -8.41
N ASP A 22 9.52 7.93 -8.38
CA ASP A 22 10.26 8.06 -7.12
C ASP A 22 9.88 9.34 -6.34
N LYS A 23 9.50 10.42 -7.04
CA LYS A 23 8.98 11.64 -6.40
C LYS A 23 7.63 11.39 -5.73
N ASP A 24 6.72 10.70 -6.40
CA ASP A 24 5.38 10.41 -5.84
C ASP A 24 5.49 9.55 -4.57
N PHE A 25 6.38 8.57 -4.55
CA PHE A 25 6.63 7.75 -3.36
C PHE A 25 7.26 8.59 -2.23
N LYS A 26 8.28 9.40 -2.54
CA LYS A 26 8.89 10.31 -1.56
C LYS A 26 7.89 11.32 -1.01
N GLN A 27 6.94 11.77 -1.83
CA GLN A 27 5.89 12.70 -1.41
C GLN A 27 4.93 12.01 -0.44
N PHE A 28 4.47 10.80 -0.76
CA PHE A 28 3.60 10.00 0.10
C PHE A 28 4.21 9.81 1.50
N TYR A 29 5.50 9.44 1.59
CA TYR A 29 6.20 9.29 2.88
C TYR A 29 6.37 10.58 3.69
N LYS A 30 6.19 11.75 3.07
CA LYS A 30 6.30 13.07 3.73
C LYS A 30 4.96 13.63 4.15
N GLU A 31 3.85 12.98 3.79
CA GLU A 31 2.53 13.43 4.18
C GLU A 31 2.41 13.40 5.72
N LYS A 32 1.73 14.40 6.26
CA LYS A 32 1.55 14.51 7.71
C LYS A 32 0.42 13.59 8.16
N GLY A 33 0.67 12.82 9.20
CA GLY A 33 -0.32 11.94 9.83
C GLY A 33 0.36 10.79 10.55
N TYR A 34 -0.45 9.86 11.04
CA TYR A 34 0.02 8.57 11.53
C TYR A 34 0.29 7.66 10.35
N HIS A 35 1.47 7.05 10.33
CA HIS A 35 1.83 6.05 9.34
C HIS A 35 1.28 4.69 9.80
N LEU A 36 0.10 4.32 9.29
CA LEU A 36 -0.54 3.04 9.59
C LEU A 36 -0.09 1.98 8.59
N TYR A 37 0.45 0.88 9.10
CA TYR A 37 0.87 -0.29 8.35
C TYR A 37 -0.03 -1.47 8.70
N ILE A 38 -0.83 -1.92 7.75
CA ILE A 38 -1.55 -3.20 7.86
C ILE A 38 -0.65 -4.26 7.24
N VAL A 39 -0.20 -5.21 8.07
CA VAL A 39 0.78 -6.23 7.70
C VAL A 39 0.10 -7.60 7.78
N GLY A 40 0.24 -8.41 6.74
CA GLY A 40 -0.35 -9.75 6.70
C GLY A 40 -0.68 -10.20 5.28
N ASN A 41 -1.27 -11.39 5.17
CA ASN A 41 -1.68 -11.94 3.88
C ASN A 41 -2.94 -11.25 3.38
N MET A 42 -2.81 -10.50 2.27
CA MET A 42 -3.91 -9.74 1.70
C MET A 42 -4.08 -10.05 0.22
N LYS A 43 -5.33 -10.16 -0.22
CA LYS A 43 -5.64 -10.36 -1.64
C LYS A 43 -6.24 -9.10 -2.23
N LEU A 44 -5.69 -8.65 -3.35
CA LEU A 44 -6.26 -7.57 -4.14
C LEU A 44 -7.63 -7.97 -4.68
N ASN A 45 -8.63 -7.13 -4.43
CA ASN A 45 -9.97 -7.28 -5.01
C ASN A 45 -10.19 -6.31 -6.18
N MET A 46 -9.94 -5.01 -5.93
CA MET A 46 -10.29 -3.95 -6.88
C MET A 46 -9.37 -2.73 -6.70
N PHE A 47 -9.04 -2.08 -7.81
CA PHE A 47 -8.29 -0.83 -7.85
C PHE A 47 -8.49 -0.16 -9.21
N ASN A 48 -8.12 1.12 -9.34
CA ASN A 48 -8.05 1.80 -10.63
C ASN A 48 -6.65 1.68 -11.24
N PRO A 49 -6.45 0.89 -12.31
CA PRO A 49 -5.14 0.69 -12.92
C PRO A 49 -4.54 1.96 -13.55
N MET A 50 -5.37 2.95 -13.88
CA MET A 50 -4.92 4.21 -14.48
C MET A 50 -4.25 5.15 -13.48
N THR A 51 -4.39 4.89 -12.17
CA THR A 51 -3.90 5.76 -11.09
C THR A 51 -2.93 5.04 -10.15
N VAL A 52 -2.21 4.02 -10.65
CA VAL A 52 -1.19 3.30 -9.87
C VAL A 52 0.20 3.56 -10.42
N ASN A 53 1.12 3.90 -9.52
CA ASN A 53 2.55 3.91 -9.83
C ASN A 53 3.21 2.65 -9.28
N LEU A 54 3.82 1.87 -10.16
CA LEU A 54 4.60 0.69 -9.79
C LEU A 54 6.10 1.02 -9.74
N SER A 55 6.76 0.62 -8.65
CA SER A 55 8.21 0.67 -8.49
C SER A 55 8.69 -0.56 -7.74
N GLY A 56 9.38 -1.47 -8.44
CA GLY A 56 9.76 -2.77 -7.88
C GLY A 56 8.55 -3.55 -7.39
N ASN A 57 8.61 -3.98 -6.12
CA ASN A 57 7.58 -4.75 -5.44
C ASN A 57 6.59 -3.87 -4.65
N LYS A 58 6.50 -2.58 -5.02
CA LYS A 58 5.61 -1.60 -4.38
C LYS A 58 4.71 -0.92 -5.40
N ALA A 59 3.50 -0.60 -4.95
CA ALA A 59 2.48 0.07 -5.73
C ALA A 59 1.84 1.20 -4.95
N LEU A 60 1.96 2.42 -5.47
CA LEU A 60 1.24 3.56 -4.93
C LEU A 60 -0.09 3.70 -5.68
N HIS A 61 -1.18 3.31 -5.02
CA HIS A 61 -2.56 3.52 -5.45
C HIS A 61 -2.98 4.92 -5.05
N LYS A 62 -3.29 5.80 -6.01
CA LYS A 62 -3.56 7.23 -5.71
C LYS A 62 -5.03 7.56 -5.41
N THR A 63 -5.95 6.62 -5.58
CA THR A 63 -7.40 6.85 -5.48
C THR A 63 -8.02 5.94 -4.43
N PHE A 64 -8.05 4.64 -4.71
CA PHE A 64 -8.57 3.64 -3.79
C PHE A 64 -7.86 2.30 -3.97
N LEU A 65 -8.01 1.46 -2.94
CA LEU A 65 -7.61 0.06 -2.96
C LEU A 65 -8.64 -0.77 -2.19
N SER A 66 -9.12 -1.86 -2.79
CA SER A 66 -9.90 -2.88 -2.07
C SER A 66 -9.08 -4.15 -1.91
N VAL A 67 -8.97 -4.63 -0.67
CA VAL A 67 -8.25 -5.85 -0.30
C VAL A 67 -9.12 -6.76 0.55
N SER A 68 -8.84 -8.07 0.49
CA SER A 68 -9.37 -9.06 1.41
C SER A 68 -8.33 -9.45 2.46
N ILE A 69 -8.69 -9.39 3.73
CA ILE A 69 -7.90 -9.84 4.89
C ILE A 69 -8.80 -10.74 5.72
N HIS A 70 -8.34 -11.96 6.06
CA HIS A 70 -9.13 -12.94 6.82
C HIS A 70 -10.56 -13.14 6.28
N ASN A 71 -10.72 -13.23 4.95
CA ASN A 71 -12.01 -13.34 4.25
C ASN A 71 -12.99 -12.16 4.40
N LYS A 72 -12.56 -11.06 5.03
CA LYS A 72 -13.29 -9.78 5.05
C LYS A 72 -12.72 -8.85 4.00
N THR A 73 -13.59 -8.18 3.26
CA THR A 73 -13.19 -7.17 2.27
C THR A 73 -13.18 -5.79 2.91
N TYR A 74 -12.10 -5.06 2.70
CA TYR A 74 -11.93 -3.68 3.13
C TYR A 74 -11.79 -2.81 1.88
N MET A 75 -12.42 -1.64 1.92
CA MET A 75 -12.28 -0.59 0.92
C MET A 75 -11.52 0.56 1.56
N ILE A 76 -10.44 0.99 0.91
CA ILE A 76 -9.62 2.10 1.36
C ILE A 76 -9.73 3.18 0.28
N ASP A 77 -10.59 4.17 0.51
CA ASP A 77 -10.90 5.26 -0.42
C ASP A 77 -9.94 6.44 -0.27
N GLN A 78 -8.64 6.15 -0.26
CA GLN A 78 -7.57 7.15 -0.21
C GLN A 78 -6.27 6.60 -0.80
N PRO A 79 -5.21 7.43 -0.94
CA PRO A 79 -3.91 6.95 -1.36
C PRO A 79 -3.34 5.88 -0.43
N VAL A 80 -2.81 4.81 -1.04
CA VAL A 80 -2.24 3.66 -0.35
C VAL A 80 -0.95 3.23 -1.02
N LEU A 81 0.07 2.96 -0.22
CA LEU A 81 1.28 2.29 -0.67
C LEU A 81 1.21 0.79 -0.30
N ALA A 82 0.96 -0.06 -1.29
CA ALA A 82 0.97 -1.51 -1.12
C ALA A 82 2.36 -2.10 -1.42
N SER A 83 2.77 -3.07 -0.63
CA SER A 83 3.91 -3.95 -0.92
C SER A 83 3.40 -5.35 -1.21
N PHE A 84 4.02 -6.02 -2.17
CA PHE A 84 3.75 -7.39 -2.56
C PHE A 84 5.09 -8.12 -2.75
N GLU A 85 5.04 -9.45 -2.88
CA GLU A 85 6.23 -10.24 -3.23
C GLU A 85 6.31 -10.39 -4.77
N GLU A 86 6.02 -11.57 -5.30
CA GLU A 86 6.09 -11.84 -6.73
C GLU A 86 4.79 -11.49 -7.47
N ASP A 87 3.64 -11.79 -6.86
CA ASP A 87 2.33 -11.56 -7.46
C ASP A 87 1.70 -10.29 -6.90
N PHE A 88 1.46 -9.31 -7.78
CA PHE A 88 0.77 -8.06 -7.48
C PHE A 88 -0.60 -8.26 -6.79
N LYS A 89 -1.25 -9.40 -7.00
CA LYS A 89 -2.52 -9.73 -6.35
C LYS A 89 -2.37 -10.18 -4.89
N ASN A 90 -1.18 -10.63 -4.49
CA ASN A 90 -0.88 -11.11 -3.15
C ASN A 90 0.00 -10.07 -2.45
N MET A 91 -0.65 -9.24 -1.65
CA MET A 91 0.00 -8.16 -0.91
C MET A 91 0.39 -8.64 0.49
N THR A 92 1.52 -8.14 0.97
CA THR A 92 2.04 -8.45 2.32
C THR A 92 1.91 -7.26 3.26
N GLN A 93 1.78 -6.05 2.71
CA GLN A 93 1.64 -4.82 3.48
C GLN A 93 0.85 -3.76 2.73
N VAL A 94 0.06 -3.00 3.47
CA VAL A 94 -0.61 -1.78 3.02
C VAL A 94 -0.25 -0.67 3.99
N HIS A 95 0.34 0.41 3.46
CA HIS A 95 0.70 1.60 4.22
C HIS A 95 -0.24 2.75 3.87
N ILE A 96 -0.83 3.35 4.90
CA ILE A 96 -1.88 4.36 4.85
C ILE A 96 -1.49 5.53 5.76
N ILE A 97 -1.70 6.76 5.32
CA ILE A 97 -1.53 7.95 6.15
C ILE A 97 -2.89 8.29 6.78
N MET A 98 -2.95 8.26 8.11
CA MET A 98 -4.18 8.49 8.88
C MET A 98 -4.14 9.81 9.64
N ASN A 99 -5.28 10.48 9.74
CA ASN A 99 -5.42 11.70 10.55
C ASN A 99 -5.55 11.40 12.04
N GLU A 100 -5.98 10.20 12.39
CA GLU A 100 -6.20 9.74 13.75
C GLU A 100 -5.72 8.30 13.92
N LYS A 101 -5.44 7.91 15.16
CA LYS A 101 -5.02 6.54 15.48
C LYS A 101 -6.22 5.59 15.39
N PRO A 102 -6.00 4.31 15.06
CA PRO A 102 -7.00 3.27 15.25
C PRO A 102 -7.47 3.23 16.71
N ILE A 103 -8.74 2.92 16.92
CA ILE A 103 -9.35 2.81 18.25
C ILE A 103 -9.52 1.33 18.59
N GLU A 104 -9.04 0.91 19.75
CA GLU A 104 -9.21 -0.46 20.23
C GLU A 104 -10.70 -0.83 20.34
N THR A 105 -11.03 -2.05 19.92
CA THR A 105 -12.36 -2.65 20.01
C THR A 105 -12.27 -4.01 20.68
N ASN A 106 -13.41 -4.63 20.99
CA ASN A 106 -13.43 -5.96 21.62
C ASN A 106 -12.69 -7.05 20.81
N ASN A 107 -12.55 -6.88 19.49
CA ASN A 107 -12.04 -7.92 18.58
C ASN A 107 -10.91 -7.42 17.66
N GLY A 108 -10.22 -6.33 18.01
CA GLY A 108 -9.19 -5.72 17.17
C GLY A 108 -9.27 -4.19 17.18
N TRP A 109 -9.16 -3.56 16.02
CA TRP A 109 -8.97 -2.11 15.90
C TRP A 109 -9.89 -1.48 14.87
N ASN A 110 -10.66 -0.48 15.27
CA ASN A 110 -11.43 0.34 14.35
C ASN A 110 -10.50 1.34 13.67
N VAL A 111 -10.41 1.27 12.35
CA VAL A 111 -9.69 2.24 11.53
C VAL A 111 -10.71 3.12 10.83
N VAL A 112 -10.71 4.42 11.14
CA VAL A 112 -11.71 5.36 10.61
C VAL A 112 -11.66 5.38 9.08
N GLY A 113 -12.84 5.28 8.46
CA GLY A 113 -12.99 5.22 7.01
C GLY A 113 -12.74 3.84 6.38
N ILE A 114 -12.30 2.83 7.15
CA ILE A 114 -12.00 1.48 6.66
C ILE A 114 -12.85 0.42 7.38
N GLY A 115 -12.97 0.52 8.71
CA GLY A 115 -13.76 -0.39 9.55
C GLY A 115 -12.93 -1.14 10.60
N ASP A 116 -13.54 -2.16 11.21
CA ASP A 116 -12.90 -2.98 12.26
C ASP A 116 -11.98 -4.05 11.65
N ILE A 117 -10.72 -4.01 12.04
CA ILE A 117 -9.67 -4.94 11.59
C ILE A 117 -9.23 -5.79 12.79
N GLU A 118 -9.36 -7.11 12.64
CA GLU A 118 -8.85 -8.07 13.61
C GLU A 118 -7.33 -8.26 13.41
N ALA A 119 -6.56 -7.73 14.35
CA ALA A 119 -5.11 -7.68 14.28
C ALA A 119 -4.49 -7.46 15.67
N GLU A 120 -3.24 -7.89 15.84
CA GLU A 120 -2.39 -7.41 16.93
C GLU A 120 -1.91 -5.97 16.63
N TYR A 121 -1.59 -5.22 17.67
CA TYR A 121 -1.17 -3.83 17.56
C TYR A 121 0.23 -3.62 18.12
N GLU A 122 1.05 -2.95 17.33
CA GLU A 122 2.35 -2.43 17.75
C GLU A 122 2.46 -0.96 17.35
N GLU A 123 3.16 -0.17 18.16
CA GLU A 123 3.43 1.24 17.84
C GLU A 123 4.90 1.55 18.12
N GLU A 124 5.59 2.07 17.10
CA GLU A 124 6.96 2.56 17.19
C GLU A 124 7.02 3.99 16.67
N GLU A 125 7.35 4.93 17.56
CA GLU A 125 7.37 6.37 17.27
C GLU A 125 6.03 6.88 16.69
N ASN A 126 5.98 7.23 15.40
CA ASN A 126 4.78 7.67 14.68
C ASN A 126 4.23 6.61 13.71
N SER A 127 4.75 5.39 13.79
CA SER A 127 4.34 4.25 12.97
C SER A 127 3.47 3.31 13.79
N ILE A 128 2.30 2.99 13.26
CA ILE A 128 1.33 2.08 13.87
C ILE A 128 1.26 0.85 12.99
N PHE A 129 1.33 -0.33 13.60
CA PHE A 129 1.29 -1.61 12.90
C PHE A 129 0.08 -2.41 13.36
N LEU A 130 -0.73 -2.84 12.40
CA LEU A 130 -1.80 -3.82 12.61
C LEU A 130 -1.36 -5.14 11.97
N LEU A 131 -0.97 -6.09 12.81
CA LEU A 131 -0.47 -7.40 12.40
C LEU A 131 -1.63 -8.38 12.23
N CYS A 132 -2.05 -8.59 10.99
CA CYS A 132 -3.10 -9.52 10.57
C CYS A 132 -2.49 -10.90 10.25
N ILE A 133 -1.86 -11.51 11.25
CA ILE A 133 -1.25 -12.85 11.11
C ILE A 133 -2.32 -13.88 11.50
N LEU A 134 -2.44 -14.96 10.71
CA LEU A 134 -3.29 -16.09 11.08
C LEU A 134 -2.76 -16.69 12.40
N THR A 135 -3.51 -16.51 13.48
CA THR A 135 -3.32 -17.31 14.69
C THR A 135 -3.77 -18.74 14.39
N LEU A 136 -2.81 -19.67 14.40
CA LEU A 136 -3.01 -21.11 14.19
C LEU A 136 -3.65 -21.78 15.41
#